data_AF-A0A2Z6TEJ0-F1
#
_entry.id   AF-A0A2Z6TEJ0-F1
#
_cell.length_a   1.000
_cell.length_b   1.000
_cell.length_c   1.000
_cell.angle_alpha   90.00
_cell.angle_beta   90.00
_cell.angle_gamma   90.00
#
_symmetry.space_group_name_H-M   'P 1'
#
loop_
_entity.id
_entity.type
_entity.pdbx_description
1 polymer ?
#
loop_
_entity_poly.entity_id
_entity_poly.type
_entity_poly.pdbx_seq_one_letter_code
_entity_poly.pdbx_strand_id
1 'polypeptide(L)'
;MNEEDVFKRMGFSNCDFDNEQVVQLAPYNLNYKENYFEVEFKEQFKEKQEKLIENYKYVLSNSQSIVPIYFYGRVVGWRIILNKEQAESNKQYEPPFLRINSNNTEADKKINERDAHEVVQGGHILGNFIHNYFPFESFFGNHHKKTPRRNVYDEYPQFKRANENRRLGSGKNGQGYFESLIAKYNNEHQSFKLNNNEMIFYYECEAIFKEKDDKIPIGTRLFVIKNLDKLENINKQKNLNHPDKLDIPVHVFIPNCDYAEENLASVPNDLTVENYREFFKNGKLSDLHIKKFDE
;
A
#
# COMPACT_ATOMS: atom_id res chain seq x y z
N MET A 1 6.18 9.41 18.83
CA MET A 1 7.21 8.41 18.47
C MET A 1 8.26 8.98 17.49
N ASN A 2 9.53 8.61 17.65
CA ASN A 2 10.63 9.05 16.76
C ASN A 2 10.92 8.01 15.64
N GLU A 3 11.74 8.39 14.65
CA GLU A 3 12.11 7.54 13.51
C GLU A 3 12.82 6.23 13.92
N GLU A 4 13.66 6.31 14.95
CA GLU A 4 14.42 5.18 15.47
C GLU A 4 13.51 4.05 15.98
N ASP A 5 12.46 4.41 16.71
CA ASP A 5 11.47 3.45 17.21
C ASP A 5 10.74 2.74 16.07
N VAL A 6 10.50 3.45 14.96
CA VAL A 6 9.89 2.87 13.76
C VAL A 6 10.83 1.86 13.10
N PHE A 7 12.10 2.18 12.95
CA PHE A 7 13.08 1.24 12.39
C PHE A 7 13.22 -0.02 13.25
N LYS A 8 13.24 0.13 14.59
CA LYS A 8 13.26 -1.02 15.49
C LYS A 8 12.04 -1.93 15.29
N ARG A 9 10.85 -1.35 15.14
CA ARG A 9 9.60 -2.09 14.89
C ARG A 9 9.49 -2.64 13.47
N MET A 10 10.28 -2.15 12.52
CA MET A 10 10.48 -2.80 11.22
C MET A 10 11.56 -3.90 11.25
N GLY A 11 12.16 -4.18 12.41
CA GLY A 11 13.15 -5.22 12.60
C GLY A 11 14.57 -4.81 12.19
N PHE A 12 14.92 -3.53 12.36
CA PHE A 12 16.28 -3.01 12.15
C PHE A 12 16.97 -2.76 13.50
N SER A 13 18.20 -3.29 13.63
CA SER A 13 19.01 -3.19 14.85
C SER A 13 19.83 -1.90 14.93
N ASN A 14 20.12 -1.28 13.78
CA ASN A 14 20.87 -0.04 13.68
C ASN A 14 19.90 1.10 13.38
N CYS A 15 20.06 2.23 14.05
CA CYS A 15 19.25 3.44 13.82
C CYS A 15 19.47 4.04 12.42
N ASP A 16 20.53 3.60 11.72
CA ASP A 16 20.79 3.92 10.33
C ASP A 16 20.13 2.86 9.43
N PHE A 17 18.90 3.17 9.00
CA PHE A 17 18.26 2.41 7.93
C PHE A 17 19.01 2.70 6.62
N ASP A 18 19.74 1.70 6.13
CA ASP A 18 20.29 1.76 4.79
C ASP A 18 19.28 1.13 3.83
N ASN A 19 18.73 1.95 2.93
CA ASN A 19 17.80 1.52 1.89
C ASN A 19 18.38 0.38 1.04
N GLU A 20 19.70 0.21 0.96
CA GLU A 20 20.34 -0.91 0.27
C GLU A 20 20.11 -2.26 0.97
N GLN A 21 19.78 -2.27 2.25
CA GLN A 21 19.40 -3.49 2.99
C GLN A 21 18.02 -4.01 2.56
N VAL A 22 17.18 -3.17 1.94
CA VAL A 22 15.86 -3.54 1.44
C VAL A 22 15.82 -3.31 -0.07
N VAL A 23 16.01 -4.37 -0.85
CA VAL A 23 16.15 -4.31 -2.31
C VAL A 23 15.04 -3.49 -2.99
N GLN A 24 13.79 -3.61 -2.53
CA GLN A 24 12.64 -2.86 -3.08
C GLN A 24 12.71 -1.35 -2.81
N LEU A 25 13.41 -0.92 -1.75
CA LEU A 25 13.56 0.48 -1.35
C LEU A 25 14.92 1.09 -1.75
N ALA A 26 15.89 0.28 -2.17
CA ALA A 26 17.22 0.73 -2.58
C ALA A 26 17.24 1.90 -3.58
N PRO A 27 16.31 2.00 -4.57
CA PRO A 27 16.28 3.11 -5.52
C PRO A 27 15.81 4.46 -4.95
N TYR A 28 15.37 4.50 -3.69
CA TYR A 28 14.65 5.62 -3.12
C TYR A 28 15.36 6.20 -1.90
N ASN A 29 15.04 7.44 -1.54
CA ASN A 29 15.30 8.04 -0.25
C ASN A 29 14.01 7.98 0.58
N LEU A 30 14.15 7.72 1.89
CA LEU A 30 13.05 7.74 2.84
C LEU A 30 13.20 8.98 3.72
N ASN A 31 12.17 9.81 3.80
CA ASN A 31 12.11 10.98 4.64
C ASN A 31 11.02 10.77 5.69
N TYR A 32 11.43 10.51 6.94
CA TYR A 32 10.48 10.28 8.01
C TYR A 32 9.69 11.55 8.32
N LYS A 33 8.37 11.45 8.12
CA LYS A 33 7.38 12.40 8.63
C LYS A 33 6.79 11.85 9.91
N GLU A 34 5.80 12.54 10.47
CA GLU A 34 5.20 12.25 11.78
C GLU A 34 4.95 10.76 12.08
N ASN A 35 4.72 9.91 11.07
CA ASN A 35 4.48 8.47 11.23
C ASN A 35 4.47 7.62 9.93
N TYR A 36 4.99 8.17 8.85
CA TYR A 36 5.12 7.54 7.54
C TYR A 36 6.37 8.13 6.89
N PHE A 37 6.88 7.48 5.85
CA PHE A 37 8.00 8.00 5.09
C PHE A 37 7.49 8.59 3.79
N GLU A 38 7.83 9.84 3.51
CA GLU A 38 7.80 10.33 2.13
C GLU A 38 8.96 9.68 1.37
N VAL A 39 8.71 9.33 0.12
CA VAL A 39 9.66 8.55 -0.67
C VAL A 39 10.03 9.32 -1.94
N GLU A 40 11.32 9.52 -2.16
CA GLU A 40 11.83 10.22 -3.34
C GLU A 40 12.78 9.31 -4.12
N PHE A 41 12.82 9.43 -5.45
CA PHE A 41 13.84 8.72 -6.22
C PHE A 41 15.22 9.26 -5.89
N LYS A 42 16.20 8.38 -5.62
CA LYS A 42 17.59 8.81 -5.61
C LYS A 42 17.96 9.30 -7.02
N GLU A 43 18.75 10.36 -7.10
CA GLU A 43 19.07 11.03 -8.36
C GLU A 43 19.59 10.06 -9.43
N GLN A 44 20.47 9.12 -9.04
CA GLN A 44 21.03 8.10 -9.94
C GLN A 44 20.02 7.11 -10.55
N PHE A 45 18.82 7.00 -9.97
CA PHE A 45 17.76 6.11 -10.45
C PHE A 45 16.58 6.85 -11.08
N LYS A 46 16.52 8.18 -10.94
CA LYS A 46 15.36 9.00 -11.31
C LYS A 46 14.96 8.81 -12.78
N GLU A 47 15.89 9.00 -13.72
CA GLU A 47 15.62 8.87 -15.16
C GLU A 47 15.13 7.47 -15.54
N LYS A 48 15.73 6.42 -14.93
CA LYS A 48 15.34 5.03 -15.18
C LYS A 48 13.92 4.76 -14.70
N GLN A 49 13.55 5.32 -13.54
CA GLN A 49 12.23 5.14 -12.95
C GLN A 49 11.17 5.93 -13.70
N GLU A 50 11.45 7.16 -14.11
CA GLU A 50 10.56 7.95 -14.97
C GLU A 50 10.26 7.22 -16.28
N LYS A 51 11.29 6.68 -16.96
CA LYS A 51 11.10 5.86 -18.18
C LYS A 51 10.26 4.60 -17.91
N LEU A 52 10.47 3.93 -16.77
CA LEU A 52 9.71 2.75 -16.40
C LEU A 52 8.23 3.08 -16.18
N ILE A 53 7.96 4.19 -15.48
CA ILE A 53 6.61 4.71 -15.24
C ILE A 53 5.93 5.03 -16.57
N GLU A 54 6.60 5.73 -17.50
CA GLU A 54 6.03 6.04 -18.82
C GLU A 54 5.67 4.77 -19.62
N ASN A 55 6.54 3.75 -19.58
CA ASN A 55 6.25 2.47 -20.20
C ASN A 55 5.03 1.79 -19.58
N TYR A 56 4.90 1.81 -18.24
CA TYR A 56 3.73 1.23 -17.58
C TYR A 56 2.46 2.01 -17.86
N LYS A 57 2.51 3.36 -17.87
CA LYS A 57 1.37 4.18 -18.30
C LYS A 57 0.91 3.79 -19.70
N TYR A 58 1.85 3.63 -20.64
CA TYR A 58 1.53 3.20 -22.00
C TYR A 58 0.84 1.83 -22.02
N VAL A 59 1.40 0.83 -21.34
CA VAL A 59 0.81 -0.52 -21.26
C VAL A 59 -0.56 -0.49 -20.60
N LEU A 60 -0.70 0.28 -19.51
CA LEU A 60 -1.93 0.37 -18.74
C LEU A 60 -3.07 1.04 -19.52
N SER A 61 -2.75 2.02 -20.35
CA SER A 61 -3.72 2.73 -21.18
C SER A 61 -4.14 1.95 -22.44
N ASN A 62 -3.29 1.07 -22.97
CA ASN A 62 -3.49 0.48 -24.30
C ASN A 62 -3.72 -1.03 -24.30
N SER A 63 -3.23 -1.76 -23.29
CA SER A 63 -3.13 -3.22 -23.37
C SER A 63 -3.78 -3.96 -22.20
N GLN A 64 -3.61 -3.48 -20.97
CA GLN A 64 -4.15 -4.13 -19.76
C GLN A 64 -4.46 -3.09 -18.71
N SER A 65 -5.64 -3.11 -18.08
CA SER A 65 -5.99 -2.06 -17.11
C SER A 65 -5.26 -2.17 -15.77
N ILE A 66 -4.61 -3.31 -15.50
CA ILE A 66 -3.89 -3.60 -14.27
C ILE A 66 -2.70 -4.52 -14.56
N VAL A 67 -1.55 -4.28 -13.93
CA VAL A 67 -0.32 -5.05 -14.10
C VAL A 67 0.25 -5.44 -12.73
N PRO A 68 0.59 -6.71 -12.49
CA PRO A 68 1.20 -7.14 -11.24
C PRO A 68 2.63 -6.62 -11.07
N ILE A 69 3.01 -6.36 -9.81
CA ILE A 69 4.38 -6.10 -9.37
C ILE A 69 4.94 -7.40 -8.81
N TYR A 70 6.08 -7.84 -9.34
CA TYR A 70 6.74 -9.07 -8.92
C TYR A 70 7.99 -8.81 -8.08
N PHE A 71 8.18 -9.63 -7.05
CA PHE A 71 9.41 -9.70 -6.27
C PHE A 71 9.79 -11.16 -6.06
N TYR A 72 10.92 -11.62 -6.62
CA TYR A 72 11.32 -13.04 -6.55
C TYR A 72 10.20 -14.04 -6.94
N GLY A 73 9.42 -13.70 -7.98
CA GLY A 73 8.36 -14.57 -8.51
C GLY A 73 7.05 -14.57 -7.73
N ARG A 74 6.93 -13.79 -6.65
CA ARG A 74 5.66 -13.54 -5.94
C ARG A 74 5.01 -12.26 -6.46
N VAL A 75 3.68 -12.19 -6.49
CA VAL A 75 3.00 -10.89 -6.62
C VAL A 75 3.14 -10.17 -5.28
N VAL A 76 3.67 -8.97 -5.30
CA VAL A 76 3.78 -8.07 -4.13
C VAL A 76 2.92 -6.83 -4.28
N GLY A 77 2.33 -6.61 -5.46
CA GLY A 77 1.30 -5.62 -5.59
C GLY A 77 0.91 -5.33 -7.01
N TRP A 78 0.39 -4.13 -7.24
CA TRP A 78 -0.35 -3.81 -8.47
C TRP A 78 -0.05 -2.40 -8.95
N ARG A 79 0.03 -2.27 -10.27
CA ARG A 79 0.01 -1.01 -11.01
C ARG A 79 -1.30 -0.91 -11.74
N ILE A 80 -1.98 0.21 -11.61
CA ILE A 80 -3.30 0.42 -12.18
C ILE A 80 -3.49 1.87 -12.60
N ILE A 81 -4.20 2.07 -13.69
CA ILE A 81 -4.77 3.37 -14.02
C ILE A 81 -6.17 3.43 -13.40
N LEU A 82 -6.38 4.36 -12.47
CA LEU A 82 -7.69 4.59 -11.88
C LEU A 82 -8.47 5.54 -12.79
N ASN A 83 -9.44 5.00 -13.52
CA ASN A 83 -10.33 5.74 -14.40
C ASN A 83 -11.78 5.24 -14.23
N LYS A 84 -12.71 6.13 -13.94
CA LYS A 84 -14.14 5.77 -13.79
C LYS A 84 -14.75 5.14 -15.03
N GLU A 85 -14.33 5.54 -16.24
CA GLU A 85 -14.81 4.92 -17.49
C GLU A 85 -14.42 3.43 -17.56
N GLN A 86 -13.31 3.03 -16.94
CA GLN A 86 -12.91 1.63 -16.89
C GLN A 86 -13.81 0.80 -15.97
N ALA A 87 -14.29 1.37 -14.87
CA ALA A 87 -15.24 0.72 -13.96
C ALA A 87 -16.58 0.39 -14.65
N GLU A 88 -17.01 1.26 -15.56
CA GLU A 88 -18.27 1.11 -16.31
C GLU A 88 -18.13 0.20 -17.55
N SER A 89 -16.90 -0.17 -17.91
CA SER A 89 -16.65 -1.05 -19.05
C SER A 89 -16.96 -2.51 -18.71
N ASN A 90 -17.85 -3.15 -19.49
CA ASN A 90 -18.14 -4.59 -19.42
C ASN A 90 -16.99 -5.47 -19.94
N LYS A 91 -15.75 -4.97 -20.00
CA LYS A 91 -14.60 -5.77 -20.43
C LYS A 91 -14.31 -6.81 -19.35
N GLN A 92 -14.49 -8.08 -19.68
CA GLN A 92 -13.92 -9.16 -18.89
C GLN A 92 -12.40 -9.06 -18.97
N TYR A 93 -11.77 -8.80 -17.83
CA TYR A 93 -10.32 -8.84 -17.72
C TYR A 93 -9.92 -10.26 -17.33
N GLU A 94 -9.30 -10.99 -18.25
CA GLU A 94 -8.61 -12.22 -17.87
C GLU A 94 -7.30 -11.81 -17.17
N PRO A 95 -7.09 -12.20 -15.89
CA PRO A 95 -5.83 -11.91 -15.23
C PRO A 95 -4.70 -12.59 -16.02
N PRO A 96 -3.61 -11.88 -16.34
CA PRO A 96 -2.46 -12.49 -17.01
C PRO A 96 -1.97 -13.62 -16.10
N PHE A 97 -2.16 -14.87 -16.56
CA PHE A 97 -1.95 -16.12 -15.85
C PHE A 97 -1.06 -16.01 -14.60
N LEU A 98 -1.66 -16.06 -13.41
CA LEU A 98 -0.94 -16.23 -12.14
C LEU A 98 -0.43 -17.68 -12.04
N ARG A 99 0.56 -18.05 -12.86
CA ARG A 99 1.36 -19.26 -12.66
C ARG A 99 2.42 -18.96 -11.59
N ILE A 100 2.00 -18.94 -10.34
CA ILE A 100 2.91 -18.86 -9.20
C ILE A 100 2.69 -20.11 -8.36
N ASN A 101 3.79 -20.82 -8.10
CA ASN A 101 3.83 -22.06 -7.34
C ASN A 101 3.00 -21.95 -6.05
N SER A 102 1.94 -22.75 -5.97
CA SER A 102 1.02 -22.88 -4.82
C SER A 102 1.67 -23.33 -3.50
N ASN A 103 2.99 -23.50 -3.47
CA ASN A 103 3.71 -24.10 -2.36
C ASN A 103 4.00 -23.13 -1.20
N ASN A 104 3.75 -21.82 -1.35
CA ASN A 104 3.86 -20.86 -0.25
C ASN A 104 2.55 -20.61 0.51
N THR A 105 1.45 -21.30 0.14
CA THR A 105 0.12 -21.11 0.76
C THR A 105 -0.01 -21.69 2.18
N GLU A 106 1.01 -22.37 2.70
CA GLU A 106 1.02 -22.85 4.09
C GLU A 106 1.28 -21.75 5.12
N ALA A 107 1.89 -20.62 4.73
CA ALA A 107 2.12 -19.49 5.63
C ALA A 107 0.81 -18.81 6.05
N ASP A 108 -0.16 -18.70 5.12
CA ASP A 108 -1.44 -18.04 5.36
C ASP A 108 -2.38 -18.83 6.28
N LYS A 109 -2.23 -20.16 6.33
CA LYS A 109 -3.03 -21.04 7.21
C LYS A 109 -2.64 -20.96 8.69
N LYS A 110 -1.50 -20.34 9.05
CA LYS A 110 -0.97 -20.35 10.41
C LYS A 110 -1.21 -19.08 11.23
N ILE A 111 -1.89 -18.08 10.66
CA ILE A 111 -2.37 -16.94 11.46
C ILE A 111 -3.69 -17.38 12.09
N ASN A 112 -3.61 -17.98 13.29
CA ASN A 112 -4.76 -18.49 14.03
C ASN A 112 -5.87 -17.43 14.12
N GLU A 113 -7.00 -17.73 13.49
CA GLU A 113 -8.14 -16.85 13.18
C GLU A 113 -8.95 -16.35 14.40
N ARG A 114 -8.46 -16.47 15.64
CA ARG A 114 -9.22 -16.00 16.82
C ARG A 114 -8.52 -14.97 17.69
N ASP A 115 -7.20 -14.83 17.59
CA ASP A 115 -6.43 -13.94 18.47
C ASP A 115 -5.93 -12.67 17.75
N ALA A 116 -6.07 -12.58 16.42
CA ALA A 116 -5.49 -11.52 15.60
C ALA A 116 -6.44 -10.36 15.26
N HIS A 117 -7.76 -10.54 15.39
CA HIS A 117 -8.76 -9.63 14.81
C HIS A 117 -8.69 -8.17 15.31
N GLU A 118 -8.09 -7.91 16.47
CA GLU A 118 -7.98 -6.56 17.03
C GLU A 118 -6.73 -5.80 16.59
N VAL A 119 -5.64 -6.51 16.26
CA VAL A 119 -4.32 -5.87 16.05
C VAL A 119 -3.75 -6.11 14.66
N VAL A 120 -4.00 -7.26 14.03
CA VAL A 120 -3.57 -7.56 12.65
C VAL A 120 -4.73 -8.04 11.81
N GLN A 121 -4.91 -7.38 10.67
CA GLN A 121 -6.01 -7.60 9.74
C GLN A 121 -5.49 -8.12 8.40
N GLY A 122 -6.41 -8.55 7.53
CA GLY A 122 -6.13 -8.66 6.10
C GLY A 122 -6.04 -7.27 5.50
N GLY A 123 -4.83 -6.75 5.39
CA GLY A 123 -4.54 -5.49 4.70
C GLY A 123 -4.56 -5.72 3.20
N HIS A 124 -5.39 -4.95 2.49
CA HIS A 124 -5.48 -5.05 1.04
C HIS A 124 -4.34 -4.26 0.39
N ILE A 125 -3.79 -4.73 -0.71
CA ILE A 125 -2.88 -3.95 -1.56
C ILE A 125 -3.73 -2.97 -2.36
N LEU A 126 -4.79 -3.45 -3.02
CA LEU A 126 -5.80 -2.62 -3.65
C LEU A 126 -7.00 -2.47 -2.72
N GLY A 127 -7.04 -1.37 -1.96
CA GLY A 127 -8.15 -1.09 -1.06
C GLY A 127 -9.50 -0.99 -1.76
N ASN A 128 -10.59 -1.14 -0.99
CA ASN A 128 -11.96 -1.16 -1.50
C ASN A 128 -12.36 0.09 -2.34
N PHE A 129 -11.66 1.22 -2.16
CA PHE A 129 -11.92 2.42 -2.96
C PHE A 129 -11.71 2.21 -4.47
N ILE A 130 -10.92 1.21 -4.86
CA ILE A 130 -10.61 0.82 -6.25
C ILE A 130 -11.85 0.37 -7.01
N HIS A 131 -12.89 -0.16 -6.34
CA HIS A 131 -14.15 -0.55 -6.99
C HIS A 131 -14.83 0.60 -7.75
N ASN A 132 -14.53 1.84 -7.38
CA ASN A 132 -15.04 3.02 -8.10
C ASN A 132 -14.34 3.28 -9.45
N TYR A 133 -13.24 2.58 -9.73
CA TYR A 133 -12.35 2.84 -10.88
C TYR A 133 -12.03 1.58 -11.69
N PHE A 134 -12.34 0.39 -11.16
CA PHE A 134 -11.96 -0.86 -11.78
C PHE A 134 -12.96 -1.97 -11.42
N PRO A 135 -13.32 -2.87 -12.35
CA PRO A 135 -14.24 -3.97 -12.07
C PRO A 135 -13.53 -5.08 -11.26
N PHE A 136 -13.20 -4.76 -10.01
CA PHE A 136 -12.36 -5.53 -9.10
C PHE A 136 -12.83 -6.98 -8.90
N GLU A 137 -14.12 -7.19 -8.66
CA GLU A 137 -14.70 -8.52 -8.47
C GLU A 137 -14.59 -9.42 -9.71
N SER A 138 -14.60 -8.82 -10.90
CA SER A 138 -14.43 -9.56 -12.15
C SER A 138 -13.00 -10.07 -12.33
N PHE A 139 -12.03 -9.33 -11.78
CA PHE A 139 -10.60 -9.60 -11.92
C PHE A 139 -10.07 -10.56 -10.83
N PHE A 140 -10.42 -10.29 -9.57
CA PHE A 140 -9.98 -11.11 -8.43
C PHE A 140 -10.94 -12.23 -8.04
N GLY A 141 -12.13 -12.24 -8.65
CA GLY A 141 -13.21 -13.12 -8.26
C GLY A 141 -14.05 -12.54 -7.13
N ASN A 142 -15.18 -13.20 -6.87
CA ASN A 142 -16.21 -12.71 -5.99
C ASN A 142 -15.81 -12.89 -4.51
N HIS A 143 -15.30 -11.83 -3.87
CA HIS A 143 -14.92 -11.81 -2.44
C HIS A 143 -16.07 -12.17 -1.48
N HIS A 144 -17.32 -12.09 -1.96
CA HIS A 144 -18.52 -12.36 -1.17
C HIS A 144 -18.97 -13.83 -1.15
N LYS A 145 -18.34 -14.73 -1.91
CA LYS A 145 -18.60 -16.17 -1.73
C LYS A 145 -17.84 -16.63 -0.49
N LYS A 146 -18.61 -17.04 0.53
CA LYS A 146 -18.31 -17.67 1.84
C LYS A 146 -17.15 -18.69 1.89
N THR A 147 -16.00 -18.37 1.33
CA THR A 147 -14.74 -19.08 1.51
C THR A 147 -13.82 -18.13 2.26
N PRO A 148 -13.32 -18.49 3.45
CA PRO A 148 -12.44 -17.65 4.28
C PRO A 148 -11.02 -17.52 3.67
N ARG A 149 -10.87 -17.73 2.37
CA ARG A 149 -9.57 -17.69 1.71
C ARG A 149 -9.28 -16.24 1.36
N ARG A 150 -8.40 -15.62 2.16
CA ARG A 150 -7.71 -14.37 1.81
C ARG A 150 -7.28 -14.41 0.35
N ASN A 151 -7.46 -13.31 -0.37
CA ASN A 151 -6.92 -13.20 -1.71
C ASN A 151 -5.39 -13.10 -1.60
N VAL A 152 -4.68 -14.21 -1.75
CA VAL A 152 -3.21 -14.29 -1.61
C VAL A 152 -2.43 -13.36 -2.56
N TYR A 153 -3.10 -12.76 -3.55
CA TYR A 153 -2.51 -11.82 -4.50
C TYR A 153 -2.79 -10.35 -4.17
N ASP A 154 -3.73 -10.08 -3.26
CA ASP A 154 -4.14 -8.72 -2.90
C ASP A 154 -4.23 -8.48 -1.40
N GLU A 155 -4.07 -9.49 -0.56
CA GLU A 155 -4.15 -9.37 0.90
C GLU A 155 -2.90 -9.93 1.57
N TYR A 156 -2.43 -9.24 2.60
CA TYR A 156 -1.40 -9.73 3.51
C TYR A 156 -1.70 -9.32 4.96
N PRO A 157 -1.05 -9.95 5.95
CA PRO A 157 -1.21 -9.56 7.34
C PRO A 157 -0.67 -8.15 7.57
N GLN A 158 -1.54 -7.22 7.94
CA GLN A 158 -1.19 -5.82 8.18
C GLN A 158 -1.69 -5.37 9.55
N PHE A 159 -0.88 -4.66 10.32
CA PHE A 159 -1.34 -4.08 11.58
C PHE A 159 -2.51 -3.14 11.34
N LYS A 160 -3.54 -3.22 12.18
CA LYS A 160 -4.77 -2.42 12.08
C LYS A 160 -4.49 -0.93 11.94
N ARG A 161 -3.48 -0.41 12.63
CA ARG A 161 -3.01 0.97 12.50
C ARG A 161 -2.50 1.27 11.08
N ALA A 162 -1.62 0.42 10.55
CA ALA A 162 -1.08 0.56 9.21
C ALA A 162 -2.16 0.41 8.14
N ASN A 163 -3.20 -0.40 8.39
CA ASN A 163 -4.32 -0.61 7.48
C ASN A 163 -5.35 0.54 7.52
N GLU A 164 -5.95 0.80 8.69
CA GLU A 164 -7.20 1.58 8.79
C GLU A 164 -7.02 3.04 9.21
N ASN A 165 -5.88 3.41 9.80
CA ASN A 165 -5.83 4.68 10.52
C ASN A 165 -5.92 5.88 9.57
N ARG A 166 -7.00 6.66 9.72
CA ARG A 166 -7.42 7.77 8.83
C ARG A 166 -7.43 9.14 9.52
N ARG A 167 -6.98 9.25 10.76
CA ARG A 167 -7.14 10.48 11.55
C ARG A 167 -6.20 11.61 11.06
N LEU A 168 -6.76 12.55 10.30
CA LEU A 168 -6.14 13.82 9.91
C LEU A 168 -5.51 14.54 11.13
N GLY A 169 -4.27 14.99 11.00
CA GLY A 169 -3.57 15.78 12.03
C GLY A 169 -3.17 15.01 13.29
N SER A 170 -3.34 13.69 13.32
CA SER A 170 -2.98 12.87 14.49
C SER A 170 -1.54 12.33 14.46
N GLY A 171 -0.81 12.54 13.36
CA GLY A 171 0.48 11.86 13.14
C GLY A 171 0.33 10.34 13.14
N LYS A 172 -0.78 9.78 12.61
CA LYS A 172 -1.03 8.31 12.61
C LYS A 172 -1.59 7.72 11.32
N ASN A 173 -1.47 8.43 10.20
CA ASN A 173 -1.83 7.98 8.85
C ASN A 173 -1.34 6.54 8.51
N GLY A 174 -2.28 5.63 8.31
CA GLY A 174 -2.08 4.35 7.65
C GLY A 174 -2.46 4.41 6.17
N GLN A 175 -2.44 3.27 5.49
CA GLN A 175 -2.83 3.12 4.09
C GLN A 175 -4.22 3.72 3.82
N GLY A 176 -5.20 3.41 4.67
CA GLY A 176 -6.56 3.92 4.55
C GLY A 176 -6.65 5.46 4.56
N TYR A 177 -5.71 6.17 5.20
CA TYR A 177 -5.65 7.64 5.11
C TYR A 177 -5.38 8.08 3.67
N PHE A 178 -4.29 7.59 3.07
CA PHE A 178 -3.89 7.99 1.72
C PHE A 178 -4.92 7.58 0.67
N GLU A 179 -5.48 6.38 0.79
CA GLU A 179 -6.58 5.92 -0.07
C GLU A 179 -7.83 6.80 0.07
N SER A 180 -8.14 7.27 1.29
CA SER A 180 -9.26 8.19 1.50
C SER A 180 -9.03 9.56 0.86
N LEU A 181 -7.78 10.03 0.78
CA LEU A 181 -7.45 11.27 0.08
C LEU A 181 -7.71 11.14 -1.43
N ILE A 182 -7.33 10.01 -2.03
CA ILE A 182 -7.58 9.72 -3.45
C ILE A 182 -9.09 9.65 -3.71
N ALA A 183 -9.82 8.92 -2.87
CA ALA A 183 -11.27 8.80 -2.97
C ALA A 183 -11.99 10.15 -2.81
N LYS A 184 -11.56 10.97 -1.85
CA LYS A 184 -12.13 12.30 -1.58
C LYS A 184 -11.90 13.26 -2.74
N TYR A 185 -10.67 13.30 -3.27
CA TYR A 185 -10.33 14.16 -4.41
C TYR A 185 -11.24 13.90 -5.61
N ASN A 186 -11.60 12.63 -5.85
CA ASN A 186 -12.57 12.29 -6.89
C ASN A 186 -13.99 12.80 -6.58
N ASN A 187 -14.49 12.60 -5.36
CA ASN A 187 -15.84 13.02 -4.97
C ASN A 187 -16.03 14.55 -5.03
N GLU A 188 -15.01 15.32 -4.67
CA GLU A 188 -15.05 16.79 -4.71
C GLU A 188 -15.02 17.31 -6.16
N HIS A 189 -14.24 16.72 -7.07
CA HIS A 189 -14.28 17.13 -8.49
C HIS A 189 -15.64 16.90 -9.15
N GLN A 190 -16.38 15.86 -8.73
CA GLN A 190 -17.74 15.63 -9.21
C GLN A 190 -18.72 16.73 -8.80
N SER A 191 -18.59 17.27 -7.59
CA SER A 191 -19.49 18.33 -7.11
C SER A 191 -19.31 19.65 -7.88
N PHE A 192 -18.13 19.87 -8.47
CA PHE A 192 -17.84 21.02 -9.33
C PHE A 192 -18.27 20.86 -10.80
N LYS A 193 -18.94 19.75 -11.19
CA LYS A 193 -19.36 19.46 -12.57
C LYS A 193 -18.23 19.58 -13.60
N LEU A 194 -16.99 19.34 -13.20
CA LEU A 194 -15.91 19.12 -14.14
C LEU A 194 -16.19 17.78 -14.83
N ASN A 195 -15.90 17.68 -16.14
CA ASN A 195 -16.14 16.45 -16.90
C ASN A 195 -15.47 15.27 -16.17
N ASN A 196 -16.26 14.27 -15.77
CA ASN A 196 -15.80 13.08 -15.03
C ASN A 196 -14.64 12.33 -15.74
N ASN A 197 -14.44 12.62 -17.03
CA ASN A 197 -13.47 11.98 -17.91
C ASN A 197 -12.02 12.52 -17.76
N GLU A 198 -11.79 13.58 -16.98
CA GLU A 198 -10.44 14.19 -16.85
C GLU A 198 -9.57 13.61 -15.72
N MET A 199 -10.14 12.74 -14.87
CA MET A 199 -9.51 12.35 -13.61
C MET A 199 -8.95 10.93 -13.70
N ILE A 200 -7.70 10.87 -14.14
CA ILE A 200 -6.94 9.64 -14.32
C ILE A 200 -5.72 9.64 -13.40
N PHE A 201 -5.65 8.66 -12.50
CA PHE A 201 -4.48 8.46 -11.62
C PHE A 201 -3.69 7.24 -12.10
N TYR A 202 -2.38 7.37 -12.15
CA TYR A 202 -1.52 6.20 -12.07
C TYR A 202 -1.31 5.88 -10.60
N TYR A 203 -1.57 4.64 -10.22
CA TYR A 203 -1.47 4.16 -8.85
C TYR A 203 -0.64 2.88 -8.82
N GLU A 204 0.37 2.86 -7.96
CA GLU A 204 1.06 1.65 -7.54
C GLU A 204 0.85 1.45 -6.04
N CYS A 205 0.53 0.23 -5.65
CA CYS A 205 0.65 -0.22 -4.26
C CYS A 205 1.51 -1.48 -4.24
N GLU A 206 2.54 -1.49 -3.39
CA GLU A 206 3.52 -2.56 -3.30
C GLU A 206 3.79 -2.92 -1.84
N ALA A 207 3.63 -4.19 -1.49
CA ALA A 207 4.09 -4.76 -0.25
C ALA A 207 5.63 -4.89 -0.26
N ILE A 208 6.28 -4.33 0.76
CA ILE A 208 7.73 -4.25 0.86
C ILE A 208 8.23 -5.29 1.86
N PHE A 209 9.12 -6.18 1.40
CA PHE A 209 9.73 -7.22 2.21
C PHE A 209 11.18 -6.86 2.52
N LYS A 210 11.62 -7.10 3.76
CA LYS A 210 13.02 -6.89 4.13
C LYS A 210 13.91 -7.92 3.43
N GLU A 211 13.53 -9.18 3.51
CA GLU A 211 14.22 -10.30 2.86
C GLU A 211 13.29 -11.05 1.91
N LYS A 212 13.85 -11.71 0.89
CA LYS A 212 13.08 -12.45 -0.13
C LYS A 212 12.16 -13.53 0.46
N ASP A 213 12.58 -14.14 1.57
CA ASP A 213 11.92 -15.28 2.21
C ASP A 213 10.97 -14.85 3.34
N ASP A 214 10.79 -13.53 3.54
CA ASP A 214 9.85 -13.01 4.52
C ASP A 214 8.41 -13.34 4.13
N LYS A 215 7.65 -13.80 5.12
CA LYS A 215 6.23 -14.11 4.94
C LYS A 215 5.37 -12.86 4.99
N ILE A 216 5.72 -11.90 5.85
CA ILE A 216 4.95 -10.67 6.07
C ILE A 216 5.80 -9.46 5.67
N PRO A 217 5.24 -8.50 4.93
CA PRO A 217 5.97 -7.29 4.55
C PRO A 217 6.21 -6.39 5.76
N ILE A 218 7.35 -5.69 5.74
CA ILE A 218 7.71 -4.65 6.71
C ILE A 218 6.93 -3.35 6.51
N GLY A 219 6.22 -3.21 5.38
CA GLY A 219 5.42 -2.04 5.08
C GLY A 219 4.83 -2.05 3.67
N THR A 220 4.21 -0.94 3.33
CA THR A 220 3.48 -0.73 2.06
C THR A 220 3.99 0.53 1.40
N ARG A 221 4.38 0.46 0.13
CA ARG A 221 4.68 1.65 -0.67
C ARG A 221 3.48 1.99 -1.53
N LEU A 222 3.05 3.25 -1.47
CA LEU A 222 2.03 3.82 -2.35
C LEU A 222 2.67 4.88 -3.23
N PHE A 223 2.49 4.76 -4.54
CA PHE A 223 2.95 5.75 -5.51
C PHE A 223 1.78 6.18 -6.39
N VAL A 224 1.52 7.49 -6.44
CA VAL A 224 0.32 8.06 -7.06
C VAL A 224 0.71 9.27 -7.90
N ILE A 225 0.51 9.17 -9.22
CA ILE A 225 0.65 10.31 -10.12
C ILE A 225 -0.75 10.78 -10.52
N LYS A 226 -1.06 12.04 -10.23
CA LYS A 226 -2.33 12.68 -10.60
C LYS A 226 -2.33 13.15 -12.05
N ASN A 227 -3.51 13.15 -12.67
CA ASN A 227 -3.81 13.82 -13.94
C ASN A 227 -2.81 13.49 -15.06
N LEU A 228 -2.78 12.22 -15.46
CA LEU A 228 -1.87 11.69 -16.49
C LEU A 228 -1.83 12.54 -17.78
N ASP A 229 -2.93 13.18 -18.14
CA ASP A 229 -3.05 13.96 -19.38
C ASP A 229 -2.64 15.45 -19.26
N LYS A 230 -2.34 15.96 -18.06
CA LYS A 230 -2.07 17.40 -17.84
C LYS A 230 -0.60 17.77 -17.65
N LEU A 231 0.34 16.82 -17.63
CA LEU A 231 1.77 17.10 -17.45
C LEU A 231 2.40 17.88 -18.62
N GLU A 232 1.83 17.85 -19.83
CA GLU A 232 2.30 18.70 -20.94
C GLU A 232 1.70 20.12 -20.94
N ASN A 233 0.58 20.37 -20.24
CA ASN A 233 -0.15 21.65 -20.33
C ASN A 233 -0.18 22.48 -19.03
N ILE A 234 0.22 21.93 -17.88
CA ILE A 234 0.24 22.68 -16.60
C ILE A 234 1.27 23.82 -16.59
N ASN A 235 2.33 23.75 -17.40
CA ASN A 235 3.25 24.87 -17.57
C ASN A 235 2.61 26.11 -18.25
N LYS A 236 1.38 26.01 -18.77
CA LYS A 236 0.64 27.15 -19.37
C LYS A 236 -0.54 27.67 -18.54
N GLN A 237 -0.99 26.96 -17.51
CA GLN A 237 -2.14 27.39 -16.70
C GLN A 237 -1.74 27.59 -15.23
N LYS A 238 -0.96 28.65 -14.97
CA LYS A 238 -0.68 29.14 -13.62
C LYS A 238 -1.87 29.84 -12.94
N ASN A 239 -3.07 29.89 -13.53
CA ASN A 239 -4.19 30.70 -13.04
C ASN A 239 -5.53 29.94 -12.96
N LEU A 240 -5.57 28.82 -12.25
CA LEU A 240 -6.83 28.29 -11.71
C LEU A 240 -6.68 28.19 -10.19
N ASN A 241 -7.19 29.21 -9.50
CA ASN A 241 -7.44 29.21 -8.07
C ASN A 241 -8.56 28.18 -7.79
N HIS A 242 -8.20 26.89 -7.75
CA HIS A 242 -9.08 25.88 -7.17
C HIS A 242 -9.04 26.02 -5.65
N PRO A 243 -10.20 26.21 -4.99
CA PRO A 243 -10.27 26.15 -3.53
C PRO A 243 -9.98 24.71 -3.11
N ASP A 244 -9.11 24.57 -2.12
CA ASP A 244 -8.61 23.32 -1.55
C ASP A 244 -7.83 22.41 -2.52
N LYS A 245 -6.57 22.79 -2.78
CA LYS A 245 -5.55 21.83 -3.23
C LYS A 245 -5.39 20.75 -2.16
N LEU A 246 -6.15 19.67 -2.26
CA LEU A 246 -5.87 18.46 -1.50
C LEU A 246 -4.48 17.98 -1.96
N ASP A 247 -3.45 18.33 -1.20
CA ASP A 247 -2.10 17.89 -1.47
C ASP A 247 -2.04 16.41 -1.08
N ILE A 248 -2.01 15.55 -2.10
CA ILE A 248 -1.90 14.11 -1.87
C ILE A 248 -0.42 13.83 -2.04
N PRO A 249 0.28 13.33 -1.01
CA PRO A 249 1.65 12.88 -1.18
C PRO A 249 1.71 11.91 -2.35
N VAL A 250 2.57 12.23 -3.32
CA VAL A 250 2.70 11.47 -4.58
C VAL A 250 3.37 10.12 -4.30
N HIS A 251 4.11 9.97 -3.21
CA HIS A 251 4.87 8.77 -2.94
C HIS A 251 5.17 8.58 -1.45
N VAL A 252 4.66 7.49 -0.86
CA VAL A 252 4.83 7.21 0.57
C VAL A 252 5.16 5.76 0.83
N PHE A 253 5.83 5.52 1.96
CA PHE A 253 6.04 4.21 2.55
C PHE A 253 5.44 4.19 3.97
N ILE A 254 4.58 3.21 4.21
CA ILE A 254 3.80 3.01 5.42
C ILE A 254 4.34 1.76 6.12
N PRO A 255 5.05 1.91 7.25
CA PRO A 255 5.54 0.77 8.01
C PRO A 255 4.41 -0.12 8.52
N ASN A 256 4.60 -1.44 8.42
CA ASN A 256 3.68 -2.45 8.92
C ASN A 256 3.98 -2.78 10.38
N CYS A 257 3.70 -1.84 11.27
CA CYS A 257 3.81 -2.01 12.70
C CYS A 257 2.72 -1.20 13.41
N ASP A 258 2.38 -1.61 14.62
CA ASP A 258 1.55 -0.81 15.50
C ASP A 258 2.43 0.15 16.31
N TYR A 259 1.85 1.28 16.69
CA TYR A 259 2.46 2.25 17.59
C TYR A 259 1.42 2.62 18.63
N ALA A 260 1.38 1.84 19.72
CA ALA A 260 0.55 2.16 20.86
C ALA A 260 0.98 3.52 21.42
N GLU A 261 0.09 4.50 21.43
CA GLU A 261 0.18 5.64 22.33
C GLU A 261 -1.17 5.81 23.04
N GLU A 262 -1.09 5.86 24.38
CA GLU A 262 -2.09 6.08 25.43
C GLU A 262 -2.92 4.89 25.93
N ASN A 263 -3.18 3.84 25.13
CA ASN A 263 -3.75 2.60 25.65
C ASN A 263 -2.69 1.49 25.60
N LEU A 264 -2.00 1.27 26.73
CA LEU A 264 -1.02 0.20 27.01
C LEU A 264 -1.56 -1.24 26.81
N ALA A 265 -2.77 -1.41 26.29
CA ALA A 265 -3.46 -2.67 26.18
C ALA A 265 -3.19 -3.43 24.87
N SER A 266 -2.90 -2.76 23.73
CA SER A 266 -2.83 -3.48 22.44
C SER A 266 -1.44 -4.00 22.08
N VAL A 267 -0.36 -3.26 22.35
CA VAL A 267 1.00 -3.70 22.01
C VAL A 267 1.96 -3.37 23.16
N PRO A 268 2.61 -4.37 23.75
CA PRO A 268 3.52 -4.15 24.86
C PRO A 268 4.73 -3.26 24.48
N ASN A 269 5.15 -2.39 25.39
CA ASN A 269 6.29 -1.50 25.19
C ASN A 269 7.65 -2.21 25.26
N ASP A 270 7.68 -3.49 25.63
CA ASP A 270 8.88 -4.33 25.80
C ASP A 270 9.22 -5.18 24.57
N LEU A 271 8.52 -4.99 23.44
CA LEU A 271 8.84 -5.71 22.20
C LEU A 271 10.20 -5.33 21.64
N THR A 272 11.01 -6.36 21.36
CA THR A 272 12.36 -6.18 20.82
C THR A 272 12.36 -6.21 19.29
N VAL A 273 13.48 -5.77 18.71
CA VAL A 273 13.76 -5.86 17.27
C VAL A 273 13.62 -7.31 16.78
N GLU A 274 14.05 -8.28 17.59
CA GLU A 274 13.95 -9.71 17.31
C GLU A 274 12.50 -10.18 17.24
N ASN A 275 11.61 -9.70 18.12
CA ASN A 275 10.19 -10.07 18.08
C ASN A 275 9.53 -9.64 16.76
N TYR A 276 9.73 -8.38 16.35
CA TYR A 276 9.21 -7.90 15.06
C TYR A 276 9.86 -8.63 13.88
N ARG A 277 11.16 -8.91 13.95
CA ARG A 277 11.83 -9.65 12.88
C ARG A 277 11.30 -11.07 12.73
N GLU A 278 11.07 -11.78 13.84
CA GLU A 278 10.46 -13.11 13.84
C GLU A 278 9.04 -13.08 13.30
N PHE A 279 8.25 -12.05 13.64
CA PHE A 279 6.92 -11.85 13.04
C PHE A 279 7.01 -11.73 11.51
N PHE A 280 7.89 -10.88 10.98
CA PHE A 280 8.03 -10.70 9.53
C PHE A 280 8.52 -11.97 8.81
N LYS A 281 9.51 -12.67 9.39
CA LYS A 281 10.04 -13.93 8.84
C LYS A 281 9.03 -15.05 8.87
N ASN A 282 8.37 -15.25 10.01
CA ASN A 282 7.68 -16.49 10.33
C ASN A 282 6.16 -16.37 10.46
N GLY A 283 5.64 -15.15 10.54
CA GLY A 283 4.22 -14.87 10.76
C GLY A 283 3.72 -15.16 12.18
N LYS A 284 4.64 -15.27 13.15
CA LYS A 284 4.30 -15.59 14.54
C LYS A 284 3.86 -14.32 15.28
N LEU A 285 2.56 -14.20 15.54
CA LEU A 285 1.96 -13.13 16.33
C LEU A 285 2.08 -13.34 17.84
N SER A 286 2.19 -14.60 18.28
CA SER A 286 2.27 -14.98 19.70
C SER A 286 3.40 -14.29 20.45
N ASP A 287 4.49 -14.02 19.73
CA ASP A 287 5.73 -13.50 20.29
C ASP A 287 5.70 -11.97 20.40
N LEU A 288 4.65 -11.32 19.87
CA LEU A 288 4.39 -9.89 20.04
C LEU A 288 3.59 -9.59 21.33
N HIS A 289 3.34 -10.59 22.19
CA HIS A 289 2.68 -10.48 23.51
C HIS A 289 1.43 -9.57 23.52
N ILE A 290 0.71 -9.53 22.40
CA ILE A 290 -0.47 -8.70 22.19
C ILE A 290 -1.55 -9.16 23.18
N LYS A 291 -1.86 -8.35 24.19
CA LYS A 291 -2.90 -8.70 25.18
C LYS A 291 -4.25 -8.68 24.49
N LYS A 292 -5.05 -9.73 24.74
CA LYS A 292 -6.48 -9.72 24.46
C LYS A 292 -7.12 -8.66 25.33
N PHE A 293 -8.06 -7.88 24.79
CA PHE A 293 -9.02 -7.22 25.65
C PHE A 293 -9.88 -8.32 26.32
N ASP A 294 -9.89 -8.34 27.65
CA ASP A 294 -10.87 -9.13 28.38
C ASP A 294 -12.26 -8.54 28.07
N GLU A 295 -13.18 -9.38 27.58
CA GLU A 295 -14.58 -9.04 27.28
C GLU A 295 -15.33 -8.50 28.51
#